data_AF-A0AAE9HWS6-F1
#
_entry.id   AF-A0AAE9HWS6-F1
#
_cell.length_a   1.000
_cell.length_b   1.000
_cell.length_c   1.000
_cell.angle_alpha   90.00
_cell.angle_beta   90.00
_cell.angle_gamma   90.00
#
_symmetry.space_group_name_H-M   'P 1'
#
loop_
_entity.id
_entity.type
_entity.pdbx_description
1 polymer ?
#
loop_
_entity_poly.entity_id
_entity_poly.type
_entity_poly.pdbx_seq_one_letter_code
_entity_poly.pdbx_strand_id
1 'polypeptide(L)'
;MNHTLVIQHSDLSEIKFPNTAARFGQALAGKCVRIPLGENAVLDEHIRAELDAAPVDYAVLPERTFDSFGLLASDMDSTLITIECIDEIAQFAGLKTQIAEITERAMQGGMDFAQSLHQRVALLEGVPESALEHVYQNVLRLSAGAETLIQACRRHGVKTLLVSGGFTYFTDRLKQKLGLDYAYANELEIKNGYLTGRVLGRVVDAEAKAQLLAQHREQLGLSSEQTLAVGDGANDIPMFRAATFGIAYRAKAAAQQAADLRINHNGLDAVRGWFA
;
A
#
# COMPACT_ATOMS: atom_id res chain seq x y z
N MET A 1 10.21 20.81 -15.58
CA MET A 1 8.89 20.57 -14.94
C MET A 1 8.87 21.32 -13.63
N ASN A 2 7.82 22.10 -13.39
CA ASN A 2 7.62 22.77 -12.11
C ASN A 2 7.38 21.72 -11.02
N HIS A 3 8.03 21.94 -9.88
CA HIS A 3 7.84 21.14 -8.68
C HIS A 3 7.02 21.90 -7.65
N THR A 4 6.30 21.13 -6.84
CA THR A 4 5.47 21.61 -5.75
C THR A 4 5.89 20.90 -4.47
N LEU A 5 6.06 21.66 -3.39
CA LEU A 5 6.08 21.10 -2.05
C LEU A 5 4.64 20.85 -1.63
N VAL A 6 4.33 19.61 -1.31
CA VAL A 6 3.03 19.21 -0.75
C VAL A 6 3.26 18.81 0.69
N ILE A 7 2.46 19.36 1.61
CA ILE A 7 2.49 19.04 3.05
C ILE A 7 1.07 18.63 3.43
N GLN A 8 0.93 17.50 4.13
CA GLN A 8 -0.34 16.91 4.52
C GLN A 8 -0.38 16.56 6.01
N HIS A 9 -1.52 16.87 6.65
CA HIS A 9 -1.81 16.54 8.05
C HIS A 9 -3.35 16.45 8.23
N SER A 10 -3.84 15.91 9.35
CA SER A 10 -5.26 15.97 9.67
C SER A 10 -5.76 17.41 9.84
N ASP A 11 -4.90 18.29 10.36
CA ASP A 11 -5.10 19.74 10.45
C ASP A 11 -3.76 20.49 10.57
N LEU A 12 -3.30 21.13 9.49
CA LEU A 12 -2.01 21.86 9.49
C LEU A 12 -2.00 23.10 10.38
N SER A 13 -3.17 23.59 10.82
CA SER A 13 -3.22 24.74 11.74
C SER A 13 -2.74 24.38 13.16
N GLU A 14 -2.70 23.09 13.50
CA GLU A 14 -2.20 22.59 14.79
C GLU A 14 -0.67 22.51 14.85
N ILE A 15 0.01 22.62 13.70
CA ILE A 15 1.46 22.43 13.59
C ILE A 15 2.13 23.77 13.31
N LYS A 16 3.27 24.02 13.99
CA LYS A 16 4.04 25.25 13.82
C LYS A 16 5.18 25.02 12.85
N PHE A 17 5.24 25.86 11.81
CA PHE A 17 6.28 25.83 10.78
C PHE A 17 6.97 27.19 10.64
N PRO A 18 7.71 27.68 11.65
CA PRO A 18 8.33 29.01 11.59
C PRO A 18 9.22 29.22 10.36
N ASN A 19 10.01 28.23 9.94
CA ASN A 19 10.91 28.36 8.79
C ASN A 19 10.11 28.33 7.48
N THR A 20 9.18 27.39 7.33
CA THR A 20 8.34 27.28 6.14
C THR A 20 7.45 28.52 5.98
N ALA A 21 6.81 28.99 7.05
CA ALA A 21 5.96 30.17 7.04
C ALA A 21 6.75 31.44 6.70
N ALA A 22 7.96 31.61 7.26
CA ALA A 22 8.83 32.74 6.93
C ALA A 22 9.25 32.73 5.46
N ARG A 23 9.53 31.56 4.88
CA ARG A 23 10.00 31.43 3.50
C ARG A 23 8.90 31.67 2.46
N PHE A 24 7.69 31.18 2.73
CA PHE A 24 6.58 31.17 1.76
C PHE A 24 5.46 32.16 2.07
N GLY A 25 5.55 32.87 3.20
CA GLY A 25 4.66 33.98 3.52
C GLY A 25 3.19 33.61 3.76
N GLN A 26 2.89 32.34 4.06
CA GLN A 26 1.53 31.86 4.26
C GLN A 26 1.40 31.05 5.56
N ALA A 27 0.26 31.22 6.24
CA ALA A 27 -0.16 30.30 7.28
C ALA A 27 -0.58 28.97 6.63
N LEU A 28 -0.04 27.85 7.12
CA LEU A 28 -0.45 26.52 6.68
C LEU A 28 -1.73 26.14 7.42
N ALA A 29 -2.78 25.77 6.69
CA ALA A 29 -4.08 25.43 7.27
C ALA A 29 -4.78 24.35 6.43
N GLY A 30 -5.73 23.64 7.05
CA GLY A 30 -6.46 22.55 6.41
C GLY A 30 -5.63 21.28 6.31
N LYS A 31 -6.07 20.34 5.46
CA LYS A 31 -5.49 18.99 5.39
C LYS A 31 -4.28 18.86 4.47
N CYS A 32 -4.19 19.72 3.46
CA CYS A 32 -3.17 19.66 2.43
C CYS A 32 -2.84 21.08 1.97
N VAL A 33 -1.56 21.42 1.97
CA VAL A 33 -1.05 22.67 1.41
C VAL A 33 -0.07 22.33 0.30
N ARG A 34 -0.20 23.05 -0.82
CA ARG A 34 0.63 22.91 -2.02
C ARG A 34 1.34 24.24 -2.29
N ILE A 35 2.65 24.23 -2.31
CA ILE A 35 3.50 25.41 -2.49
C ILE A 35 4.32 25.24 -3.78
N PRO A 36 4.07 26.03 -4.83
CA PRO A 36 4.88 26.02 -6.03
C PRO A 36 6.32 26.41 -5.72
N LEU A 37 7.29 25.60 -6.15
CA LEU A 37 8.71 25.88 -5.94
C LEU A 37 9.45 26.27 -7.23
N GLY A 38 8.86 26.06 -8.41
CA GLY A 38 9.48 26.28 -9.71
C GLY A 38 10.31 25.10 -10.20
N GLU A 39 11.21 25.33 -11.16
CA GLU A 39 12.01 24.26 -11.78
C GLU A 39 13.20 23.83 -10.91
N ASN A 40 13.47 22.53 -10.85
CA ASN A 40 14.61 21.92 -10.12
C ASN A 40 14.73 22.37 -8.66
N ALA A 41 13.62 22.65 -8.01
CA ALA A 41 13.64 23.22 -6.68
C ALA A 41 14.10 22.21 -5.63
N VAL A 42 15.18 22.55 -4.94
CA VAL A 42 15.66 21.83 -3.76
C VAL A 42 15.11 22.49 -2.52
N LEU A 43 14.55 21.67 -1.63
CA LEU A 43 14.05 22.16 -0.34
C LEU A 43 15.22 22.63 0.53
N ASP A 44 15.07 23.81 1.14
CA ASP A 44 16.01 24.35 2.13
C ASP A 44 16.19 23.37 3.30
N GLU A 45 17.42 23.25 3.82
CA GLU A 45 17.76 22.30 4.87
C GLU A 45 17.00 22.55 6.18
N HIS A 46 16.76 23.81 6.55
CA HIS A 46 16.01 24.16 7.76
C HIS A 46 14.52 23.82 7.60
N ILE A 47 13.98 24.02 6.40
CA ILE A 47 12.60 23.61 6.08
C ILE A 47 12.48 22.09 6.08
N ARG A 48 13.45 21.37 5.51
CA ARG A 48 13.47 19.90 5.53
C ARG A 48 13.51 19.38 6.97
N ALA A 49 14.44 19.87 7.79
CA ALA A 49 14.57 19.47 9.19
C ALA A 49 13.30 19.80 10.01
N GLU A 50 12.65 20.93 9.72
CA GLU A 50 11.37 21.30 10.34
C GLU A 50 10.25 20.33 9.97
N LEU A 51 10.13 19.95 8.70
CA LEU A 51 9.12 19.01 8.23
C LEU A 51 9.38 17.58 8.73
N ASP A 52 10.66 17.15 8.76
CA ASP A 52 11.07 15.84 9.29
C ASP A 52 10.77 15.69 10.79
N ALA A 53 10.81 16.80 11.54
CA ALA A 53 10.50 16.82 12.98
C ALA A 53 8.99 16.95 13.29
N ALA A 54 8.17 17.30 12.30
CA ALA A 54 6.74 17.48 12.44
C ALA A 54 5.98 16.18 12.10
N PRO A 55 4.81 15.93 12.72
CA PRO A 55 3.99 14.75 12.42
C PRO A 55 3.20 14.94 11.11
N VAL A 56 3.89 15.28 10.02
CA VAL A 56 3.28 15.55 8.71
C VAL A 56 3.85 14.64 7.64
N ASP A 57 3.05 14.40 6.60
CA ASP A 57 3.54 13.78 5.39
C ASP A 57 3.89 14.88 4.39
N TYR A 58 5.10 14.87 3.84
CA TYR A 58 5.48 15.86 2.84
C TYR A 58 6.30 15.26 1.70
N ALA A 59 6.25 15.90 0.54
CA ALA A 59 7.06 15.55 -0.62
C ALA A 59 7.26 16.76 -1.54
N VAL A 60 8.37 16.75 -2.28
CA VAL A 60 8.59 17.66 -3.41
C VAL A 60 8.45 16.82 -4.68
N LEU A 61 7.46 17.13 -5.51
CA LEU A 61 7.13 16.33 -6.68
C LEU A 61 6.72 17.23 -7.86
N PRO A 62 6.86 16.75 -9.11
CA PRO A 62 6.39 17.51 -10.27
C PRO A 62 4.87 17.72 -10.21
N GLU A 63 4.40 18.85 -10.75
CA GLU A 63 2.98 19.15 -10.83
C GLU A 63 2.25 18.12 -11.70
N ARG A 64 1.31 17.41 -11.06
CA ARG A 64 0.48 16.37 -11.66
C ARG A 64 -0.91 16.41 -11.04
N THR A 65 -1.93 16.24 -11.89
CA THR A 65 -3.31 16.06 -11.47
C THR A 65 -3.61 14.56 -11.29
N PHE A 66 -4.53 14.22 -10.38
CA PHE A 66 -4.86 12.82 -10.10
C PHE A 66 -5.46 12.08 -11.31
N ASP A 67 -6.19 12.80 -12.18
CA ASP A 67 -6.77 12.27 -13.42
C ASP A 67 -5.73 12.03 -14.55
N SER A 68 -4.48 12.44 -14.35
CA SER A 68 -3.38 12.09 -15.25
C SER A 68 -2.94 10.64 -15.09
N PHE A 69 -3.35 9.96 -14.02
CA PHE A 69 -3.09 8.53 -13.80
C PHE A 69 -4.25 7.68 -14.33
N GLY A 70 -3.94 6.48 -14.81
CA GLY A 70 -4.93 5.52 -15.31
C GLY A 70 -5.05 4.26 -14.46
N LEU A 71 -4.07 3.97 -13.60
CA LEU A 71 -4.05 2.75 -12.79
C LEU A 71 -3.38 2.99 -11.44
N LEU A 72 -4.03 2.55 -10.36
CA LEU A 72 -3.47 2.45 -9.02
C LEU A 72 -3.42 0.97 -8.61
N ALA A 73 -2.20 0.47 -8.38
CA ALA A 73 -1.97 -0.83 -7.76
C ALA A 73 -1.79 -0.66 -6.25
N SER A 74 -2.34 -1.58 -5.46
CA SER A 74 -2.22 -1.59 -4.01
C SER A 74 -1.90 -2.99 -3.51
N ASP A 75 -1.04 -3.09 -2.50
CA ASP A 75 -1.04 -4.27 -1.63
C ASP A 75 -2.33 -4.33 -0.82
N MET A 76 -2.64 -5.52 -0.30
CA MET A 76 -3.77 -5.78 0.58
C MET A 76 -3.37 -5.70 2.05
N ASP A 77 -2.63 -6.71 2.53
CA ASP A 77 -2.22 -6.85 3.93
C ASP A 77 -1.39 -5.65 4.35
N SER A 78 -1.61 -5.15 5.57
CA SER A 78 -0.97 -3.95 6.14
C SER A 78 -1.04 -2.65 5.29
N THR A 79 -1.76 -2.66 4.16
CA THR A 79 -1.89 -1.54 3.23
C THR A 79 -3.36 -1.18 3.03
N LEU A 80 -4.12 -1.91 2.20
CA LEU A 80 -5.55 -1.68 2.01
C LEU A 80 -6.36 -2.09 3.25
N ILE A 81 -5.88 -3.10 3.98
CA ILE A 81 -6.41 -3.56 5.26
C ILE A 81 -5.37 -3.45 6.37
N THR A 82 -5.81 -3.47 7.62
CA THR A 82 -4.95 -3.20 8.78
C THR A 82 -4.31 -4.45 9.40
N ILE A 83 -4.44 -5.61 8.75
CA ILE A 83 -4.02 -6.91 9.29
C ILE A 83 -3.15 -7.66 8.29
N GLU A 84 -2.45 -8.68 8.80
CA GLU A 84 -1.85 -9.75 8.00
C GLU A 84 -2.80 -10.95 8.03
N CYS A 85 -3.48 -11.26 6.91
CA CYS A 85 -4.52 -12.29 6.90
C CYS A 85 -4.04 -13.66 7.41
N ILE A 86 -2.82 -14.06 7.07
CA ILE A 86 -2.27 -15.37 7.50
C ILE A 86 -2.07 -15.45 9.01
N ASP A 87 -1.64 -14.36 9.65
CA ASP A 87 -1.40 -14.32 11.10
C ASP A 87 -2.71 -14.41 11.87
N GLU A 88 -3.78 -13.80 11.36
CA GLU A 88 -5.11 -13.88 11.97
C GLU A 88 -5.76 -15.26 11.81
N ILE A 89 -5.53 -15.94 10.68
CA ILE A 89 -5.94 -17.35 10.51
C ILE A 89 -5.16 -18.24 11.49
N ALA A 90 -3.85 -18.02 11.62
CA ALA A 90 -3.01 -18.74 12.56
C ALA A 90 -3.46 -18.53 14.00
N GLN A 91 -3.83 -17.30 14.35
CA GLN A 91 -4.33 -16.95 15.68
C GLN A 91 -5.63 -17.70 15.99
N PHE A 92 -6.55 -17.80 15.03
CA PHE A 92 -7.77 -18.60 15.18
C PHE A 92 -7.46 -20.08 15.48
N ALA A 93 -6.39 -20.62 14.90
CA ALA A 93 -5.96 -22.00 15.07
C ALA A 93 -5.00 -22.24 16.26
N GLY A 94 -4.60 -21.19 16.99
CA GLY A 94 -3.58 -21.30 18.04
C GLY A 94 -2.15 -21.55 17.53
N LEU A 95 -1.86 -21.17 16.28
CA LEU A 95 -0.61 -21.43 15.55
C LEU A 95 0.25 -20.17 15.31
N LYS A 96 -0.10 -19.05 15.96
CA LYS A 96 0.55 -17.74 15.72
C LYS A 96 2.06 -17.78 15.94
N THR A 97 2.52 -18.44 16.99
CA THR A 97 3.95 -18.56 17.32
C THR A 97 4.71 -19.32 16.23
N GLN A 98 4.18 -20.46 15.78
CA GLN A 98 4.81 -21.30 14.77
C GLN A 98 4.91 -20.58 13.41
N ILE A 99 3.88 -19.80 13.04
CA ILE A 99 3.94 -18.98 11.83
C ILE A 99 4.98 -17.87 11.97
N ALA A 100 5.02 -17.18 13.12
CA ALA A 100 5.99 -16.10 13.37
C ALA A 100 7.45 -16.59 13.26
N GLU A 101 7.76 -17.78 13.80
CA GLU A 101 9.10 -18.39 13.70
C GLU A 101 9.53 -18.63 12.24
N ILE A 102 8.61 -19.07 11.37
CA ILE A 102 8.89 -19.26 9.94
C ILE A 102 9.08 -17.91 9.24
N THR A 103 8.25 -16.92 9.56
CA THR A 103 8.35 -15.55 9.02
C THR A 103 9.69 -14.92 9.37
N GLU A 104 10.11 -15.00 10.63
CA GLU A 104 11.38 -14.43 11.09
C GLU A 104 12.58 -15.06 10.37
N ARG A 105 12.62 -16.39 10.25
CA ARG A 105 13.67 -17.09 9.51
C ARG A 105 13.74 -16.68 8.04
N ALA A 106 12.58 -16.47 7.40
CA ALA A 106 12.54 -16.02 6.01
C ALA A 106 13.09 -14.60 5.86
N MET A 107 12.74 -13.70 6.78
CA MET A 107 13.26 -12.33 6.80
C MET A 107 14.78 -12.25 7.07
N GLN A 108 15.36 -13.23 7.75
CA GLN A 108 16.80 -13.36 7.96
C GLN A 108 17.56 -13.93 6.74
N GLY A 109 16.88 -14.11 5.60
CA GLY A 109 17.48 -14.63 4.37
C GLY A 109 17.63 -16.17 4.35
N GLY A 110 17.04 -16.87 5.32
CA GLY A 110 17.10 -18.33 5.39
C GLY A 110 16.16 -19.06 4.43
N MET A 111 15.32 -18.34 3.68
CA MET A 111 14.27 -18.92 2.82
C MET A 111 13.76 -17.91 1.78
N ASP A 112 13.39 -18.38 0.58
CA ASP A 112 12.67 -17.53 -0.37
C ASP A 112 11.18 -17.35 0.02
N PHE A 113 10.50 -16.37 -0.59
CA PHE A 113 9.12 -16.04 -0.23
C PHE A 113 8.15 -17.21 -0.46
N ALA A 114 8.28 -17.92 -1.59
CA ALA A 114 7.36 -19.00 -1.96
C ALA A 114 7.52 -20.19 -1.00
N GLN A 115 8.76 -20.53 -0.66
CA GLN A 115 9.07 -21.53 0.36
C GLN A 115 8.50 -21.14 1.73
N SER A 116 8.68 -19.88 2.16
CA SER A 116 8.13 -19.38 3.43
C SER A 116 6.61 -19.45 3.45
N LEU A 117 5.96 -19.04 2.35
CA LEU A 117 4.51 -19.12 2.22
C LEU A 117 4.01 -20.57 2.31
N HIS A 118 4.62 -21.49 1.55
CA HIS A 118 4.23 -22.90 1.59
C HIS A 118 4.40 -23.50 2.98
N GLN A 119 5.47 -23.18 3.71
CA GLN A 119 5.67 -23.67 5.08
C GLN A 119 4.62 -23.10 6.06
N ARG A 120 4.32 -21.81 5.97
CA ARG A 120 3.29 -21.20 6.83
C ARG A 120 1.90 -21.75 6.52
N VAL A 121 1.57 -21.93 5.24
CA VAL A 121 0.29 -22.50 4.83
C VAL A 121 0.18 -23.97 5.21
N ALA A 122 1.26 -24.75 5.15
CA ALA A 122 1.26 -26.15 5.59
C ALA A 122 0.86 -26.30 7.06
N LEU A 123 1.24 -25.35 7.94
CA LEU A 123 0.80 -25.37 9.34
C LEU A 123 -0.72 -25.21 9.48
N LEU A 124 -1.39 -24.61 8.51
CA LEU A 124 -2.84 -24.38 8.53
C LEU A 124 -3.65 -25.60 8.06
N GLU A 125 -3.03 -26.75 7.80
CA GLU A 125 -3.74 -27.98 7.46
C GLU A 125 -4.77 -28.35 8.54
N GLY A 126 -6.00 -28.63 8.13
CA GLY A 126 -7.09 -28.99 9.03
C GLY A 126 -7.80 -27.80 9.69
N VAL A 127 -7.36 -26.55 9.45
CA VAL A 127 -8.10 -25.36 9.88
C VAL A 127 -9.41 -25.27 9.09
N PRO A 128 -10.57 -25.06 9.74
CA PRO A 128 -11.85 -24.97 9.04
C PRO A 128 -11.94 -23.68 8.21
N GLU A 129 -12.61 -23.74 7.07
CA GLU A 129 -12.87 -22.57 6.21
C GLU A 129 -13.60 -21.44 6.96
N SER A 130 -14.39 -21.78 8.00
CA SER A 130 -15.03 -20.79 8.87
C SER A 130 -14.03 -19.88 9.60
N ALA A 131 -12.75 -20.26 9.72
CA ALA A 131 -11.70 -19.37 10.20
C ALA A 131 -11.48 -18.20 9.25
N LEU A 132 -11.48 -18.44 7.93
CA LEU A 132 -11.35 -17.38 6.92
C LEU A 132 -12.53 -16.41 6.99
N GLU A 133 -13.75 -16.96 7.12
CA GLU A 133 -14.97 -16.17 7.27
C GLU A 133 -14.92 -15.33 8.56
N HIS A 134 -14.47 -15.93 9.67
CA HIS A 134 -14.34 -15.24 10.94
C HIS A 134 -13.37 -14.05 10.83
N VAL A 135 -12.20 -14.26 10.22
CA VAL A 135 -11.22 -13.19 9.99
C VAL A 135 -11.83 -12.09 9.14
N TYR A 136 -12.50 -12.44 8.03
CA TYR A 136 -13.10 -11.45 7.13
C TYR A 136 -14.20 -10.61 7.81
N GLN A 137 -15.10 -11.26 8.56
CA GLN A 137 -16.27 -10.58 9.14
C GLN A 137 -15.94 -9.81 10.42
N ASN A 138 -15.07 -10.37 11.26
CA ASN A 138 -14.91 -9.89 12.64
C ASN A 138 -13.59 -9.15 12.87
N VAL A 139 -12.51 -9.54 12.18
CA VAL A 139 -11.16 -9.03 12.45
C VAL A 139 -10.72 -8.00 11.42
N LEU A 140 -10.91 -8.28 10.13
CA LEU A 140 -10.47 -7.44 9.03
C LEU A 140 -11.09 -6.04 9.12
N ARG A 141 -10.25 -5.01 9.07
CA ARG A 141 -10.63 -3.60 8.95
C ARG A 141 -9.90 -2.99 7.78
N LEU A 142 -10.58 -2.12 7.05
CA LEU A 142 -9.95 -1.31 6.02
C LEU A 142 -9.04 -0.28 6.68
N SER A 143 -7.92 0.01 6.03
CA SER A 143 -7.08 1.13 6.41
C SER A 143 -7.84 2.44 6.33
N ALA A 144 -7.51 3.38 7.22
CA ALA A 144 -8.11 4.71 7.21
C ALA A 144 -7.99 5.33 5.81
N GLY A 145 -9.09 5.88 5.28
CA GLY A 145 -9.10 6.50 3.96
C GLY A 145 -9.16 5.54 2.76
N ALA A 146 -9.10 4.22 2.95
CA ALA A 146 -9.15 3.24 1.86
C ALA A 146 -10.37 3.42 0.95
N GLU A 147 -11.57 3.44 1.52
CA GLU A 147 -12.81 3.60 0.74
C GLU A 147 -12.84 4.93 -0.01
N THR A 148 -12.40 6.01 0.64
CA THR A 148 -12.29 7.35 0.05
C THR A 148 -11.34 7.36 -1.14
N LEU A 149 -10.18 6.68 -1.04
CA LEU A 149 -9.23 6.54 -2.13
C LEU A 149 -9.83 5.79 -3.32
N ILE A 150 -10.49 4.65 -3.08
CA ILE A 150 -11.13 3.87 -4.15
C ILE A 150 -12.25 4.66 -4.82
N GLN A 151 -13.05 5.40 -4.04
CA GLN A 151 -14.07 6.30 -4.58
C GLN A 151 -13.45 7.45 -5.40
N ALA A 152 -12.31 7.99 -4.98
CA ALA A 152 -11.57 8.99 -5.76
C ALA A 152 -11.08 8.38 -7.09
N CYS A 153 -10.50 7.18 -7.07
CA CYS A 153 -10.08 6.47 -8.28
C CYS A 153 -11.23 6.35 -9.27
N ARG A 154 -12.39 5.86 -8.82
CA ARG A 154 -13.60 5.74 -9.66
C ARG A 154 -14.05 7.08 -10.25
N ARG A 155 -14.08 8.15 -9.44
CA ARG A 155 -14.50 9.49 -9.90
C ARG A 155 -13.57 10.08 -10.96
N HIS A 156 -12.29 9.76 -10.90
CA HIS A 156 -11.28 10.29 -11.82
C HIS A 156 -10.90 9.30 -12.94
N GLY A 157 -11.62 8.18 -13.08
CA GLY A 157 -11.34 7.19 -14.13
C GLY A 157 -10.07 6.37 -13.92
N VAL A 158 -9.48 6.39 -12.72
CA VAL A 158 -8.30 5.59 -12.37
C VAL A 158 -8.75 4.17 -12.04
N LYS A 159 -8.21 3.19 -12.77
CA LYS A 159 -8.45 1.76 -12.51
C LYS A 159 -7.73 1.30 -11.25
N THR A 160 -8.29 0.30 -10.59
CA THR A 160 -7.79 -0.22 -9.32
C THR A 160 -7.37 -1.69 -9.43
N LEU A 161 -6.15 -1.97 -9.01
CA LEU A 161 -5.54 -3.30 -9.05
C LEU A 161 -5.07 -3.68 -7.63
N LEU A 162 -5.72 -4.67 -7.02
CA LEU A 162 -5.27 -5.25 -5.75
C LEU A 162 -4.33 -6.42 -6.03
N VAL A 163 -3.08 -6.36 -5.56
CA VAL A 163 -2.12 -7.47 -5.72
C VAL A 163 -1.50 -7.82 -4.38
N SER A 164 -1.73 -9.05 -3.92
CA SER A 164 -1.33 -9.46 -2.58
C SER A 164 -0.60 -10.79 -2.56
N GLY A 165 0.35 -10.92 -1.63
CA GLY A 165 0.90 -12.21 -1.20
C GLY A 165 -0.02 -12.98 -0.25
N GLY A 166 -1.16 -12.41 0.14
CA GLY A 166 -2.23 -13.04 0.92
C GLY A 166 -3.08 -13.98 0.05
N PHE A 167 -4.40 -14.03 0.31
CA PHE A 167 -5.26 -15.08 -0.27
C PHE A 167 -6.48 -14.58 -1.06
N THR A 168 -6.82 -15.29 -2.14
CA THR A 168 -7.96 -14.98 -3.04
C THR A 168 -9.28 -14.84 -2.31
N TYR A 169 -9.50 -15.64 -1.27
CA TYR A 169 -10.67 -15.55 -0.40
C TYR A 169 -10.94 -14.12 0.10
N PHE A 170 -9.89 -13.38 0.49
CA PHE A 170 -10.02 -12.01 0.98
C PHE A 170 -10.04 -11.00 -0.17
N THR A 171 -9.13 -11.13 -1.15
CA THR A 171 -9.05 -10.16 -2.26
C THR A 171 -10.30 -10.13 -3.10
N ASP A 172 -10.94 -11.28 -3.36
CA ASP A 172 -12.15 -11.35 -4.19
C ASP A 172 -13.35 -10.70 -3.50
N ARG A 173 -13.48 -10.91 -2.18
CA ARG A 173 -14.51 -10.26 -1.37
C ARG A 173 -14.26 -8.76 -1.22
N LEU A 174 -13.00 -8.33 -1.05
CA LEU A 174 -12.64 -6.90 -1.05
C LEU A 174 -12.90 -6.26 -2.41
N LYS A 175 -12.58 -6.94 -3.50
CA LYS A 175 -12.89 -6.52 -4.87
C LYS A 175 -14.38 -6.25 -5.02
N GLN A 176 -15.23 -7.18 -4.61
CA GLN A 176 -16.68 -7.01 -4.67
C GLN A 176 -17.17 -5.89 -3.74
N LYS A 177 -16.73 -5.87 -2.48
CA LYS A 177 -17.15 -4.88 -1.47
C LYS A 177 -16.81 -3.44 -1.87
N LEU A 178 -15.60 -3.22 -2.38
CA LEU A 178 -15.10 -1.88 -2.72
C LEU A 178 -15.37 -1.52 -4.19
N GLY A 179 -15.72 -2.51 -5.02
CA GLY A 179 -15.86 -2.35 -6.46
C GLY A 179 -14.51 -2.04 -7.13
N LEU A 180 -13.50 -2.87 -6.83
CA LEU A 180 -12.18 -2.81 -7.48
C LEU A 180 -12.25 -3.44 -8.88
N ASP A 181 -11.42 -2.97 -9.81
CA ASP A 181 -11.43 -3.49 -11.19
C ASP A 181 -10.74 -4.87 -11.28
N TYR A 182 -9.60 -5.03 -10.58
CA TYR A 182 -8.76 -6.21 -10.65
C TYR A 182 -8.27 -6.64 -9.26
N ALA A 183 -8.09 -7.95 -9.06
CA ALA A 183 -7.56 -8.52 -7.84
C ALA A 183 -6.79 -9.81 -8.12
N TYR A 184 -5.63 -9.97 -7.48
CA TYR A 184 -4.77 -11.16 -7.57
C TYR A 184 -4.17 -11.48 -6.21
N ALA A 185 -4.17 -12.76 -5.85
CA ALA A 185 -3.57 -13.29 -4.64
C ALA A 185 -3.30 -14.79 -4.78
N ASN A 186 -2.74 -15.40 -3.73
CA ASN A 186 -2.52 -16.85 -3.67
C ASN A 186 -3.84 -17.59 -3.38
N GLU A 187 -4.04 -18.76 -3.97
CA GLU A 187 -5.25 -19.55 -3.72
C GLU A 187 -4.97 -20.62 -2.67
N LEU A 188 -5.71 -20.62 -1.56
CA LEU A 188 -5.68 -21.71 -0.58
C LEU A 188 -6.53 -22.87 -1.09
N GLU A 189 -5.99 -24.09 -1.09
CA GLU A 189 -6.80 -25.26 -1.40
C GLU A 189 -7.68 -25.62 -0.20
N ILE A 190 -8.99 -25.70 -0.45
CA ILE A 190 -10.00 -26.09 0.54
C ILE A 190 -10.68 -27.37 0.07
N LYS A 191 -10.74 -28.38 0.95
CA LYS A 191 -11.47 -29.63 0.70
C LYS A 191 -12.35 -29.97 1.89
N ASN A 192 -13.62 -30.31 1.60
CA ASN A 192 -14.61 -30.67 2.61
C ASN A 192 -14.77 -29.61 3.72
N GLY A 193 -14.59 -28.32 3.40
CA GLY A 193 -14.69 -27.22 4.36
C GLY A 193 -13.45 -27.00 5.24
N TYR A 194 -12.31 -27.60 4.90
CA TYR A 194 -11.04 -27.44 5.64
C TYR A 194 -9.89 -27.10 4.70
N LEU A 195 -8.94 -26.29 5.20
CA LEU A 195 -7.69 -25.99 4.52
C LEU A 195 -6.84 -27.27 4.43
N THR A 196 -6.27 -27.54 3.25
CA THR A 196 -5.42 -28.73 3.03
C THR A 196 -3.94 -28.48 3.35
N GLY A 197 -3.60 -27.25 3.76
CA GLY A 197 -2.22 -26.82 3.94
C GLY A 197 -1.46 -26.57 2.63
N ARG A 198 -2.16 -26.44 1.49
CA ARG A 198 -1.53 -26.18 0.19
C ARG A 198 -1.99 -24.86 -0.44
N VAL A 199 -1.06 -24.23 -1.15
CA VAL A 199 -1.33 -23.12 -2.07
C VAL A 199 -1.45 -23.68 -3.49
N LEU A 200 -2.47 -23.26 -4.23
CA LEU A 200 -2.68 -23.63 -5.63
C LEU A 200 -2.04 -22.63 -6.58
N GLY A 201 -1.62 -23.13 -7.73
CA GLY A 201 -1.11 -22.30 -8.83
C GLY A 201 0.25 -21.67 -8.56
N ARG A 202 0.52 -20.56 -9.26
CA ARG A 202 1.77 -19.80 -9.10
C ARG A 202 1.62 -18.84 -7.93
N VAL A 203 2.64 -18.81 -7.06
CA VAL A 203 2.71 -17.87 -5.95
C VAL A 203 2.85 -16.43 -6.46
N VAL A 204 2.05 -15.52 -5.91
CA VAL A 204 2.15 -14.08 -6.09
C VAL A 204 3.23 -13.55 -5.15
N ASP A 205 4.45 -13.44 -5.68
CA ASP A 205 5.60 -12.86 -5.01
C ASP A 205 5.83 -11.38 -5.42
N ALA A 206 6.91 -10.80 -4.91
CA ALA A 206 7.26 -9.40 -5.17
C ALA A 206 7.39 -9.05 -6.66
N GLU A 207 7.97 -9.97 -7.45
CA GLU A 207 8.15 -9.78 -8.88
C GLU A 207 6.82 -9.96 -9.63
N ALA A 208 5.97 -10.91 -9.22
CA ALA A 208 4.62 -11.06 -9.75
C ALA A 208 3.79 -9.78 -9.56
N LYS A 209 3.95 -9.05 -8.45
CA LYS A 209 3.28 -7.74 -8.26
C LYS A 209 3.67 -6.72 -9.33
N ALA A 210 4.97 -6.58 -9.60
CA ALA A 210 5.48 -5.69 -10.63
C ALA A 210 5.02 -6.10 -12.03
N GLN A 211 5.06 -7.41 -12.32
CA GLN A 211 4.60 -7.97 -13.60
C GLN A 211 3.11 -7.71 -13.84
N LEU A 212 2.27 -7.91 -12.83
CA LEU A 212 0.83 -7.66 -12.93
C LEU A 212 0.54 -6.16 -13.14
N LEU A 213 1.23 -5.27 -12.45
CA LEU A 213 1.12 -3.83 -12.70
C LEU A 213 1.49 -3.49 -14.15
N ALA A 214 2.64 -3.99 -14.64
CA ALA A 214 3.10 -3.74 -16.00
C ALA A 214 2.13 -4.30 -17.07
N GLN A 215 1.60 -5.50 -16.83
CA GLN A 215 0.61 -6.14 -17.71
C GLN A 215 -0.68 -5.31 -17.78
N HIS A 216 -1.23 -4.90 -16.64
CA HIS A 216 -2.47 -4.11 -16.62
C HIS A 216 -2.27 -2.72 -17.22
N ARG A 217 -1.10 -2.11 -17.01
CA ARG A 217 -0.72 -0.87 -17.68
C ARG A 217 -0.78 -1.03 -19.20
N GLU A 218 -0.17 -2.08 -19.75
CA GLU A 218 -0.18 -2.37 -21.19
C GLU A 218 -1.60 -2.65 -21.71
N GLN A 219 -2.36 -3.48 -21.01
CA GLN A 219 -3.75 -3.82 -21.38
C GLN A 219 -4.67 -2.59 -21.43
N LEU A 220 -4.41 -1.61 -20.56
CA LEU A 220 -5.16 -0.35 -20.51
C LEU A 220 -4.62 0.71 -21.50
N GLY A 221 -3.53 0.42 -22.23
CA GLY A 221 -2.90 1.36 -23.16
C GLY A 221 -2.24 2.55 -22.46
N LEU A 222 -1.82 2.38 -21.20
CA LEU A 222 -1.24 3.44 -20.38
C LEU A 222 0.29 3.52 -20.58
N SER A 223 0.83 4.73 -20.52
CA SER A 223 2.28 4.93 -20.45
C SER A 223 2.83 4.62 -19.05
N SER A 224 4.15 4.50 -18.93
CA SER A 224 4.84 4.33 -17.64
C SER A 224 4.68 5.52 -16.68
N GLU A 225 4.17 6.66 -17.15
CA GLU A 225 3.95 7.88 -16.37
C GLU A 225 2.53 8.00 -15.79
N GLN A 226 1.70 6.96 -15.94
CA GLN A 226 0.28 6.98 -15.58
C GLN A 226 -0.10 5.92 -14.53
N THR A 227 0.86 5.43 -13.76
CA THR A 227 0.62 4.37 -12.76
C THR A 227 1.09 4.75 -11.36
N LEU A 228 0.28 4.39 -10.36
CA LEU A 228 0.60 4.52 -8.94
C LEU A 228 0.72 3.13 -8.32
N ALA A 229 1.61 2.97 -7.35
CA ALA A 229 1.70 1.76 -6.53
C ALA A 229 1.73 2.11 -5.05
N VAL A 230 0.93 1.42 -4.22
CA VAL A 230 0.87 1.62 -2.77
C VAL A 230 1.19 0.31 -2.05
N GLY A 231 2.02 0.36 -1.02
CA GLY A 231 2.42 -0.81 -0.23
C GLY A 231 3.15 -0.42 1.06
N ASP A 232 3.40 -1.38 1.94
CA ASP A 232 4.08 -1.17 3.22
C ASP A 232 5.42 -1.91 3.34
N GLY A 233 5.65 -2.92 2.48
CA GLY A 233 6.69 -3.92 2.69
C GLY A 233 7.78 -3.94 1.63
N ALA A 234 8.88 -4.63 1.94
CA ALA A 234 10.00 -4.80 1.00
C ALA A 234 9.59 -5.61 -0.25
N ASN A 235 8.56 -6.45 -0.12
CA ASN A 235 7.90 -7.18 -1.20
C ASN A 235 7.21 -6.26 -2.23
N ASP A 236 6.94 -4.99 -1.90
CA ASP A 236 6.32 -4.04 -2.84
C ASP A 236 7.34 -3.22 -3.61
N ILE A 237 8.63 -3.28 -3.24
CA ILE A 237 9.69 -2.49 -3.89
C ILE A 237 9.76 -2.71 -5.41
N PRO A 238 9.67 -3.93 -5.96
CA PRO A 238 9.61 -4.11 -7.41
C PRO A 238 8.39 -3.44 -8.03
N MET A 239 7.23 -3.49 -7.38
CA MET A 239 6.00 -2.83 -7.83
C MET A 239 6.14 -1.30 -7.79
N PHE A 240 6.78 -0.74 -6.76
CA PHE A 240 7.11 0.69 -6.69
C PHE A 240 7.96 1.13 -7.88
N ARG A 241 9.03 0.39 -8.17
CA ARG A 241 9.94 0.69 -9.28
C ARG A 241 9.28 0.56 -10.66
N ALA A 242 8.24 -0.25 -10.78
CA ALA A 242 7.47 -0.42 -12.01
C ALA A 242 6.39 0.68 -12.20
N ALA A 243 6.05 1.41 -11.14
CA ALA A 243 5.08 2.50 -11.16
C ALA A 243 5.72 3.85 -11.52
N THR A 244 4.90 4.85 -11.85
CA THR A 244 5.34 6.24 -11.95
C THR A 244 5.71 6.81 -10.58
N PHE A 245 4.86 6.53 -9.59
CA PHE A 245 5.12 6.84 -8.19
C PHE A 245 4.81 5.61 -7.32
N GLY A 246 5.83 5.14 -6.61
CA GLY A 246 5.70 4.24 -5.48
C GLY A 246 5.39 5.01 -4.20
N ILE A 247 4.39 4.56 -3.45
CA ILE A 247 3.87 5.20 -2.26
C ILE A 247 3.97 4.22 -1.09
N ALA A 248 4.87 4.52 -0.16
CA ALA A 248 5.02 3.78 1.08
C ALA A 248 3.94 4.22 2.08
N TYR A 249 2.98 3.35 2.39
CA TYR A 249 1.94 3.61 3.38
C TYR A 249 2.28 2.94 4.71
N ARG A 250 2.51 3.75 5.76
CA ARG A 250 2.89 3.32 7.11
C ARG A 250 3.96 2.22 7.10
N ALA A 251 4.88 2.37 6.17
CA ALA A 251 5.69 1.28 5.67
C ALA A 251 6.93 1.01 6.53
N LYS A 252 7.50 -0.18 6.37
CA LYS A 252 8.81 -0.53 6.95
C LYS A 252 9.92 0.29 6.29
N ALA A 253 11.05 0.43 7.00
CA ALA A 253 12.16 1.30 6.56
C ALA A 253 12.64 1.04 5.13
N ALA A 254 12.76 -0.24 4.72
CA ALA A 254 13.19 -0.60 3.36
C ALA A 254 12.22 -0.11 2.27
N ALA A 255 10.90 -0.21 2.52
CA ALA A 255 9.88 0.27 1.60
C ALA A 255 9.85 1.81 1.56
N GLN A 256 9.95 2.49 2.71
CA GLN A 256 10.04 3.95 2.76
C GLN A 256 11.26 4.50 2.00
N GLN A 257 12.40 3.82 2.09
CA GLN A 257 13.62 4.22 1.38
C GLN A 257 13.51 4.04 -0.14
N ALA A 258 12.71 3.07 -0.59
CA ALA A 258 12.54 2.76 -2.01
C ALA A 258 11.38 3.51 -2.68
N ALA A 259 10.45 4.07 -1.90
CA ALA A 259 9.28 4.78 -2.41
C ALA A 259 9.57 6.25 -2.71
N ASP A 260 8.87 6.80 -3.69
CA ASP A 260 8.92 8.22 -4.06
C ASP A 260 8.16 9.09 -3.05
N LEU A 261 7.06 8.56 -2.52
CA LEU A 261 6.16 9.25 -1.59
C LEU A 261 5.92 8.39 -0.35
N ARG A 262 5.66 9.04 0.79
CA ARG A 262 5.44 8.38 2.08
C ARG A 262 4.20 8.94 2.75
N ILE A 263 3.38 8.04 3.31
CA ILE A 263 2.21 8.38 4.13
C ILE A 263 2.38 7.67 5.46
N ASN A 264 2.91 8.39 6.44
CA ASN A 264 3.17 7.90 7.79
C ASN A 264 2.10 8.36 8.79
N HIS A 265 1.53 9.55 8.59
CA HIS A 265 0.64 10.19 9.56
C HIS A 265 -0.82 10.20 9.12
N ASN A 266 -1.11 10.23 7.82
CA ASN A 266 -2.47 10.28 7.29
C ASN A 266 -3.03 8.88 6.94
N GLY A 267 -4.27 8.86 6.44
CA GLY A 267 -4.89 7.69 5.81
C GLY A 267 -4.54 7.58 4.32
N LEU A 268 -4.94 6.47 3.69
CA LEU A 268 -4.74 6.21 2.26
C LEU A 268 -5.36 7.29 1.35
N ASP A 269 -6.36 8.03 1.82
CA ASP A 269 -6.95 9.14 1.10
C ASP A 269 -5.97 10.29 0.83
N ALA A 270 -4.89 10.39 1.60
CA ALA A 270 -3.79 11.33 1.35
C ALA A 270 -3.07 11.10 0.02
N VAL A 271 -3.22 9.93 -0.62
CA VAL A 271 -2.72 9.69 -1.99
C VAL A 271 -3.26 10.75 -2.96
N ARG A 272 -4.52 11.16 -2.82
CA ARG A 272 -5.12 12.20 -3.65
C ARG A 272 -4.54 13.59 -3.37
N GLY A 273 -4.06 13.86 -2.15
CA GLY A 273 -3.48 15.16 -1.80
C GLY A 273 -2.14 15.43 -2.49
N TRP A 274 -1.40 14.37 -2.85
CA TRP A 274 -0.18 14.49 -3.66
C TRP A 274 -0.46 15.06 -5.05
N PHE A 275 -1.65 14.82 -5.61
CA PHE A 275 -1.99 15.12 -6.99
C PHE A 275 -3.30 15.90 -7.06
N ALA A 276 -3.22 17.23 -7.13
CA ALA A 276 -4.37 18.12 -7.17
C ALA A 276 -4.26 19.09 -8.34
#